data_AF-A0A955P756-F1
#
_entry.id   AF-A0A955P756-F1
#
_cell.length_a   1.000
_cell.length_b   1.000
_cell.length_c   1.000
_cell.angle_alpha   90.00
_cell.angle_beta   90.00
_cell.angle_gamma   90.00
#
_symmetry.space_group_name_H-M   'P 1'
#
loop_
_entity.id
_entity.type
_entity.pdbx_description
1 polymer ?
#
loop_
_entity_poly.entity_id
_entity_poly.type
_entity_poly.pdbx_seq_one_letter_code
_entity_poly.pdbx_strand_id
1 'polypeptide(L)'
;SPPDPTLPIKGGEVPLTYYGRKDSGQNTQFGFFDLPETVQIEPGELTPHLFQLAVDRTRMKDAPASAVFQSILEIKDDHGYRKRIGVLSRGRARDVEENAAKGVEGTADPATGLWVGSVSLNLVNDANLIPTTYTPTASPFEFRVMMHVGADGSVRLLNEAIQLWRDGTTKPDPNNPEIQIVDTPGRSVLLTPPVPPSLMGQVGTVLKPGTLRDGRPFARRISTAAYSLHDENGQPIAPEMTREGNFGEDGGKVQILLTIHDNDPVNPFHHQFHPQHRYLEPGEPGPDWTILWNMTFQFTSDPQDGLPAVGFGDTLVGGIFEQGLAGLAKDVIYAKGTFRLQRA
;
A
#
# COMPACT_ATOMS: atom_id res chain seq x y z
N SER A 1 33.51 -1.12 -27.27
CA SER A 1 34.02 -1.39 -25.91
C SER A 1 33.02 -2.24 -25.17
N PRO A 2 33.44 -3.21 -24.34
CA PRO A 2 32.51 -3.86 -23.42
C PRO A 2 31.85 -2.79 -22.52
N PRO A 3 30.62 -3.02 -22.04
CA PRO A 3 29.96 -2.10 -21.12
C PRO A 3 30.84 -1.89 -19.89
N ASP A 4 30.96 -0.64 -19.44
CA ASP A 4 31.62 -0.33 -18.18
C ASP A 4 30.93 -1.14 -17.06
N PRO A 5 31.66 -2.02 -16.34
CA PRO A 5 31.07 -2.87 -15.30
C PRO A 5 30.53 -2.06 -14.10
N THR A 6 30.80 -0.76 -14.04
CA THR A 6 30.23 0.15 -13.03
C THR A 6 28.84 0.69 -13.40
N LEU A 7 28.38 0.49 -14.64
CA LEU A 7 27.04 0.91 -15.05
C LEU A 7 25.98 -0.11 -14.63
N PRO A 8 24.77 0.34 -14.23
CA PRO A 8 23.68 -0.56 -13.85
C PRO A 8 23.33 -1.52 -14.98
N ILE A 9 22.98 -2.76 -14.62
CA ILE A 9 22.52 -3.76 -15.60
C ILE A 9 21.28 -3.23 -16.30
N LYS A 10 21.24 -3.29 -17.65
CA LYS A 10 20.04 -2.87 -18.40
C LYS A 10 18.94 -3.92 -18.22
N GLY A 11 17.84 -3.53 -17.55
CA GLY A 11 16.68 -4.41 -17.31
C GLY A 11 15.73 -4.57 -18.49
N GLY A 12 15.83 -3.67 -19.47
CA GLY A 12 14.93 -3.62 -20.63
C GLY A 12 14.50 -2.18 -20.94
N GLU A 13 13.49 -2.04 -21.80
CA GLU A 13 12.82 -0.76 -22.03
C GLU A 13 11.80 -0.48 -20.92
N VAL A 14 11.59 0.80 -20.58
CA VAL A 14 10.56 1.16 -19.60
C VAL A 14 9.18 0.94 -20.24
N PRO A 15 8.36 0.01 -19.72
CA PRO A 15 6.99 -0.18 -20.22
C PRO A 15 6.16 1.04 -19.85
N LEU A 16 5.96 1.92 -20.82
CA LEU A 16 5.16 3.12 -20.65
C LEU A 16 3.70 2.84 -20.98
N THR A 17 2.84 3.45 -20.19
CA THR A 17 1.41 3.55 -20.45
C THR A 17 1.04 5.01 -20.54
N TYR A 18 -0.07 5.31 -21.22
CA TYR A 18 -0.62 6.65 -21.30
C TYR A 18 -2.09 6.62 -20.89
N TYR A 19 -2.52 7.68 -20.22
CA TYR A 19 -3.93 7.89 -19.93
C TYR A 19 -4.66 8.29 -21.20
N GLY A 20 -5.72 7.56 -21.53
CA GLY A 20 -6.47 7.83 -22.73
C GLY A 20 -7.92 7.37 -22.66
N ARG A 21 -8.56 7.44 -23.82
CA ARG A 21 -9.89 6.92 -24.09
C ARG A 21 -9.76 5.84 -25.15
N LYS A 22 -10.36 4.68 -24.92
CA LYS A 22 -10.48 3.60 -25.91
C LYS A 22 -11.96 3.34 -26.17
N ASP A 23 -12.39 3.54 -27.41
CA ASP A 23 -13.74 3.22 -27.86
C ASP A 23 -13.74 1.83 -28.50
N SER A 24 -14.65 0.96 -28.06
CA SER A 24 -14.87 -0.38 -28.63
C SER A 24 -16.37 -0.57 -28.85
N GLY A 25 -16.82 -0.28 -30.08
CA GLY A 25 -18.25 -0.27 -30.41
C GLY A 25 -18.99 0.81 -29.64
N GLN A 26 -19.96 0.42 -28.80
CA GLN A 26 -20.71 1.35 -27.93
C GLN A 26 -20.08 1.54 -26.54
N ASN A 27 -18.98 0.85 -26.23
CA ASN A 27 -18.31 0.98 -24.94
C ASN A 27 -17.14 1.94 -25.04
N THR A 28 -17.16 2.98 -24.20
CA THR A 28 -16.04 3.89 -24.01
C THR A 28 -15.36 3.56 -22.68
N GLN A 29 -14.07 3.24 -22.72
CA GLN A 29 -13.23 3.01 -21.55
C GLN A 29 -12.21 4.15 -21.40
N PHE A 30 -12.05 4.67 -20.19
CA PHE A 30 -10.96 5.56 -19.83
C PHE A 30 -9.98 4.81 -18.92
N GLY A 31 -8.69 5.02 -19.11
CA GLY A 31 -7.69 4.29 -18.34
C GLY A 31 -6.28 4.49 -18.85
N PHE A 32 -5.34 3.83 -18.18
CA PHE A 32 -3.97 3.70 -18.67
C PHE A 32 -3.91 2.55 -19.67
N PHE A 33 -3.44 2.83 -20.87
CA PHE A 33 -3.24 1.85 -21.94
C PHE A 33 -1.77 1.79 -22.31
N ASP A 34 -1.36 0.69 -22.93
CA ASP A 34 -0.03 0.55 -23.51
C ASP A 34 0.29 1.72 -24.43
N LEU A 35 1.42 2.38 -24.18
CA LEU A 35 1.92 3.40 -25.09
C LEU A 35 2.31 2.70 -26.40
N PRO A 36 1.65 3.00 -27.53
CA PRO A 36 2.06 2.43 -28.82
C PRO A 36 3.42 2.99 -29.23
N GLU A 37 4.07 2.34 -30.19
CA GLU A 37 5.36 2.80 -30.73
C GLU A 37 5.31 4.24 -31.23
N THR A 38 4.16 4.68 -31.73
CA THR A 38 3.92 6.07 -32.13
C THR A 38 2.49 6.48 -31.81
N VAL A 39 2.34 7.65 -31.20
CA VAL A 39 1.07 8.37 -31.09
C VAL A 39 1.13 9.58 -32.02
N GLN A 40 0.18 9.70 -32.94
CA GLN A 40 0.05 10.87 -33.82
C GLN A 40 -1.12 11.74 -33.37
N ILE A 41 -0.93 13.05 -33.46
CA ILE A 41 -1.95 14.06 -33.20
C ILE A 41 -2.23 14.71 -34.54
N GLU A 42 -3.50 14.74 -34.96
CA GLU A 42 -3.89 15.30 -36.24
C GLU A 42 -3.68 16.82 -36.25
N PRO A 43 -3.18 17.39 -37.36
CA PRO A 43 -3.01 18.83 -37.50
C PRO A 43 -4.37 19.55 -37.47
N GLY A 44 -4.45 20.67 -36.75
CA GLY A 44 -5.64 21.55 -36.71
C GLY A 44 -6.40 21.53 -35.39
N GLU A 45 -6.00 20.70 -34.42
CA GLU A 45 -6.58 20.69 -33.08
C GLU A 45 -5.99 21.84 -32.23
N LEU A 46 -6.80 22.88 -31.98
CA LEU A 46 -6.38 24.09 -31.23
C LEU A 46 -6.40 23.88 -29.70
N THR A 47 -6.89 22.73 -29.24
CA THR A 47 -6.94 22.39 -27.82
C THR A 47 -5.62 21.75 -27.37
N PRO A 48 -5.00 22.24 -26.28
CA PRO A 48 -3.82 21.60 -25.72
C PRO A 48 -4.11 20.15 -25.33
N HIS A 49 -3.33 19.20 -25.87
CA HIS A 49 -3.39 17.81 -25.46
C HIS A 49 -2.55 17.59 -24.20
N LEU A 50 -3.20 17.17 -23.12
CA LEU A 50 -2.50 16.72 -21.92
C LEU A 50 -2.17 15.23 -22.06
N PHE A 51 -0.89 14.91 -22.22
CA PHE A 51 -0.40 13.54 -22.12
C PHE A 51 0.00 13.22 -20.69
N GLN A 52 -0.70 12.26 -20.09
CA GLN A 52 -0.31 11.70 -18.80
C GLN A 52 0.30 10.33 -19.04
N LEU A 53 1.58 10.20 -18.72
CA LEU A 53 2.34 8.95 -18.86
C LEU A 53 2.53 8.31 -17.49
N ALA A 54 2.51 6.98 -17.45
CA ALA A 54 2.85 6.20 -16.27
C ALA A 54 3.75 5.02 -16.64
N VAL A 55 4.56 4.57 -15.68
CA VAL A 55 5.35 3.35 -15.84
C VAL A 55 4.52 2.18 -15.34
N ASP A 56 4.38 1.15 -16.18
CA ASP A 56 3.75 -0.11 -15.79
C ASP A 56 4.79 -1.08 -15.22
N ARG A 57 5.05 -0.93 -13.91
CA ARG A 57 6.05 -1.75 -13.22
C ARG A 57 5.68 -3.23 -13.12
N THR A 58 4.42 -3.60 -13.38
CA THR A 58 4.00 -5.01 -13.40
C THR A 58 4.58 -5.78 -14.58
N ARG A 59 4.98 -5.09 -15.66
CA ARG A 59 5.67 -5.66 -16.82
C ARG A 59 7.19 -5.57 -16.74
N MET A 60 7.73 -4.94 -15.71
CA MET A 60 9.16 -4.88 -15.43
C MET A 60 9.64 -6.12 -14.67
N LYS A 61 9.22 -7.30 -15.15
CA LYS A 61 9.57 -8.61 -14.59
C LYS A 61 10.92 -9.07 -15.17
N ASP A 62 11.53 -10.05 -14.53
CA ASP A 62 12.70 -10.81 -15.05
C ASP A 62 14.05 -10.06 -15.14
N ALA A 63 14.17 -8.87 -14.54
CA ALA A 63 15.44 -8.15 -14.44
C ALA A 63 16.08 -8.31 -13.04
N PRO A 64 17.43 -8.36 -12.93
CA PRO A 64 18.14 -8.36 -11.64
C PRO A 64 17.74 -7.19 -10.73
N ALA A 65 17.92 -7.35 -9.42
CA ALA A 65 17.61 -6.33 -8.40
C ALA A 65 18.22 -4.94 -8.71
N SER A 66 19.44 -4.92 -9.24
CA SER A 66 20.19 -3.71 -9.58
C SER A 66 19.90 -3.19 -10.99
N ALA A 67 18.98 -3.83 -11.72
CA ALA A 67 18.74 -3.49 -13.11
C ALA A 67 17.91 -2.22 -13.26
N VAL A 68 18.35 -1.36 -14.17
CA VAL A 68 17.66 -0.12 -14.55
C VAL A 68 17.04 -0.34 -15.92
N PHE A 69 15.74 -0.09 -16.01
CA PHE A 69 15.04 -0.02 -17.27
C PHE A 69 15.17 1.39 -17.82
N GLN A 70 15.43 1.46 -19.11
CA GLN A 70 15.73 2.70 -19.78
C GLN A 70 15.10 2.72 -21.17
N SER A 71 14.45 3.83 -21.51
CA SER A 71 13.92 4.10 -22.85
C SER A 71 14.10 5.58 -23.20
N ILE A 72 13.88 5.93 -24.46
CA ILE A 72 13.89 7.30 -24.95
C ILE A 72 12.50 7.61 -25.50
N LEU A 73 11.84 8.61 -24.91
CA LEU A 73 10.62 9.18 -25.47
C LEU A 73 11.03 10.29 -26.45
N GLU A 74 10.61 10.18 -27.71
CA GLU A 74 10.83 11.22 -28.72
C GLU A 74 9.53 11.97 -29.01
N ILE A 75 9.58 13.29 -28.94
CA ILE A 75 8.52 14.21 -29.36
C ILE A 75 9.05 14.95 -30.57
N LYS A 76 8.30 14.93 -31.67
CA LYS A 76 8.66 15.65 -32.90
C LYS A 76 7.43 16.23 -33.56
N ASP A 77 7.64 17.26 -34.36
CA ASP A 77 6.65 17.76 -35.31
C ASP A 77 7.19 17.68 -36.75
N ASP A 78 6.35 18.07 -37.69
CA ASP A 78 6.64 18.23 -39.12
C ASP A 78 7.39 19.53 -39.46
N HIS A 79 7.55 20.44 -38.50
CA HIS A 79 8.22 21.74 -38.63
C HIS A 79 9.67 21.72 -38.11
N GLY A 80 10.19 20.54 -37.78
CA GLY A 80 11.58 20.33 -37.37
C GLY A 80 11.84 20.42 -35.87
N TYR A 81 10.79 20.55 -35.04
CA TYR A 81 10.92 20.35 -33.61
C TYR A 81 11.25 18.88 -33.32
N ARG A 82 12.23 18.67 -32.44
CA ARG A 82 12.56 17.35 -31.91
C ARG A 82 13.06 17.48 -30.49
N LYS A 83 12.46 16.70 -29.58
CA LYS A 83 12.88 16.58 -28.19
C LYS A 83 12.96 15.11 -27.81
N ARG A 84 14.11 14.71 -27.27
CA ARG A 84 14.31 13.37 -26.71
C ARG A 84 14.38 13.45 -25.19
N ILE A 85 13.57 12.65 -24.53
CA ILE A 85 13.45 12.60 -23.08
C ILE A 85 13.93 11.21 -22.66
N GLY A 86 14.99 11.16 -21.86
CA GLY A 86 15.42 9.91 -21.24
C GLY A 86 14.38 9.49 -20.20
N VAL A 87 13.92 8.25 -20.28
CA VAL A 87 12.98 7.66 -19.32
C VAL A 87 13.73 6.55 -18.59
N LEU A 88 13.76 6.67 -17.26
CA LEU A 88 14.45 5.73 -16.39
C LEU A 88 13.46 5.22 -15.36
N SER A 89 13.46 3.92 -15.12
CA SER A 89 12.74 3.32 -14.02
C SER A 89 13.53 2.15 -13.45
N ARG A 90 13.45 1.96 -12.13
CA ARG A 90 13.87 0.70 -11.52
C ARG A 90 12.72 -0.29 -11.63
N GLY A 91 13.03 -1.55 -11.91
CA GLY A 91 12.02 -2.61 -11.91
C GLY A 91 11.42 -2.80 -10.52
N ARG A 92 10.40 -3.66 -10.40
CA ARG A 92 9.95 -4.21 -9.12
C ARG A 92 11.00 -5.21 -8.61
N ALA A 93 12.21 -4.73 -8.49
CA ALA A 93 13.38 -5.51 -8.19
C ALA A 93 13.45 -5.62 -6.67
N ARG A 94 13.31 -6.86 -6.19
CA ARG A 94 13.53 -7.27 -4.81
C ARG A 94 14.82 -6.62 -4.30
N ASP A 95 14.78 -5.83 -3.24
CA ASP A 95 15.98 -5.19 -2.67
C ASP A 95 16.94 -6.29 -2.14
N VAL A 96 17.83 -6.77 -3.01
CA VAL A 96 18.80 -7.83 -2.71
C VAL A 96 20.10 -7.27 -2.13
N GLU A 97 20.50 -6.05 -2.48
CA GLU A 97 21.86 -5.58 -2.14
C GLU A 97 21.99 -5.02 -0.71
N GLU A 98 20.92 -4.54 -0.06
CA GLU A 98 21.04 -3.97 1.28
C GLU A 98 20.82 -4.97 2.42
N ASN A 99 20.21 -6.14 2.15
CA ASN A 99 19.94 -7.17 3.16
C ASN A 99 21.05 -8.24 3.29
N ALA A 100 21.97 -8.32 2.32
CA ALA A 100 23.11 -9.23 2.37
C ALA A 100 24.04 -8.96 3.57
N ALA A 101 24.05 -7.74 4.10
CA ALA A 101 24.83 -7.39 5.29
C ALA A 101 24.25 -7.92 6.62
N LYS A 102 23.07 -8.57 6.61
CA LYS A 102 22.40 -9.12 7.81
C LYS A 102 22.00 -10.59 7.73
N GLY A 103 22.55 -11.37 6.80
CA GLY A 103 22.36 -12.82 6.78
C GLY A 103 20.91 -13.28 6.54
N VAL A 104 20.08 -12.45 5.90
CA VAL A 104 18.76 -12.87 5.42
C VAL A 104 18.95 -13.37 3.99
N GLU A 105 19.09 -14.68 3.83
CA GLU A 105 19.05 -15.33 2.52
C GLU A 105 17.63 -15.21 1.95
N GLY A 106 17.43 -14.24 1.07
CA GLY A 106 16.15 -14.02 0.42
C GLY A 106 16.09 -12.68 -0.30
N THR A 107 15.56 -12.67 -1.51
CA THR A 107 15.26 -11.44 -2.24
C THR A 107 14.07 -10.75 -1.57
N ALA A 108 14.22 -9.51 -1.06
CA ALA A 108 13.15 -8.82 -0.33
C ALA A 108 11.87 -8.65 -1.16
N ASP A 109 10.69 -8.88 -0.58
CA ASP A 109 9.41 -8.75 -1.28
C ASP A 109 9.26 -7.34 -1.88
N PRO A 110 8.95 -7.17 -3.18
CA PRO A 110 8.84 -5.86 -3.80
C PRO A 110 7.75 -4.99 -3.15
N ALA A 111 6.78 -5.58 -2.46
CA ALA A 111 5.76 -4.86 -1.71
C ALA A 111 6.20 -4.41 -0.32
N THR A 112 7.45 -4.65 0.11
CA THR A 112 7.94 -4.27 1.44
C THR A 112 7.68 -2.79 1.77
N GLY A 113 7.18 -2.55 2.99
CA GLY A 113 6.92 -1.21 3.50
C GLY A 113 5.51 -1.06 4.07
N LEU A 114 5.17 0.19 4.41
CA LEU A 114 3.85 0.57 4.93
C LEU A 114 2.91 0.92 3.79
N TRP A 115 1.71 0.35 3.89
CA TRP A 115 0.59 0.56 3.00
C TRP A 115 -0.57 1.16 3.79
N VAL A 116 -1.07 2.30 3.34
CA VAL A 116 -2.15 3.04 3.99
C VAL A 116 -3.21 3.34 2.96
N GLY A 117 -4.46 3.11 3.30
CA GLY A 117 -5.55 3.59 2.48
C GLY A 117 -6.91 3.30 3.09
N SER A 118 -7.91 3.08 2.27
CA SER A 118 -9.29 2.94 2.74
C SER A 118 -10.00 1.76 2.11
N VAL A 119 -10.97 1.26 2.85
CA VAL A 119 -12.04 0.38 2.38
C VAL A 119 -13.29 1.24 2.22
N SER A 120 -14.05 1.00 1.15
CA SER A 120 -15.37 1.58 0.90
C SER A 120 -16.37 0.43 0.69
N LEU A 121 -17.26 0.23 1.66
CA LEU A 121 -18.29 -0.79 1.69
C LEU A 121 -19.61 -0.23 1.17
N ASN A 122 -20.14 -0.81 0.10
CA ASN A 122 -21.36 -0.33 -0.55
C ASN A 122 -22.40 -1.45 -0.80
N LEU A 123 -22.11 -2.67 -0.34
CA LEU A 123 -22.95 -3.84 -0.48
C LEU A 123 -23.06 -4.54 0.89
N VAL A 124 -24.26 -4.93 1.28
CA VAL A 124 -24.52 -5.67 2.53
C VAL A 124 -25.55 -6.77 2.29
N ASN A 125 -25.40 -7.92 2.96
CA ASN A 125 -26.46 -8.93 2.94
C ASN A 125 -27.62 -8.51 3.84
N ASP A 126 -28.81 -9.03 3.55
CA ASP A 126 -29.88 -9.04 4.55
C ASP A 126 -29.56 -10.14 5.56
N ALA A 127 -29.46 -9.78 6.84
CA ALA A 127 -29.13 -10.72 7.91
C ALA A 127 -30.15 -11.87 8.04
N ASN A 128 -31.38 -11.69 7.54
CA ASN A 128 -32.43 -12.72 7.57
C ASN A 128 -32.48 -13.57 6.28
N LEU A 129 -31.65 -13.28 5.28
CA LEU A 129 -31.63 -13.97 3.99
C LEU A 129 -30.32 -14.77 3.80
N ILE A 130 -30.29 -15.58 2.75
CA ILE A 130 -29.14 -16.40 2.39
C ILE A 130 -27.92 -15.49 2.19
N PRO A 131 -26.77 -15.77 2.83
CA PRO A 131 -25.60 -14.88 2.91
C PRO A 131 -24.87 -14.62 1.59
N THR A 132 -25.38 -15.13 0.47
CA THR A 132 -24.83 -14.93 -0.88
C THR A 132 -25.50 -13.78 -1.64
N THR A 133 -26.56 -13.17 -1.10
CA THR A 133 -27.28 -12.08 -1.78
C THR A 133 -26.94 -10.74 -1.13
N TYR A 134 -26.22 -9.89 -1.86
CA TYR A 134 -25.89 -8.54 -1.44
C TYR A 134 -26.87 -7.51 -2.01
N THR A 135 -27.19 -6.51 -1.19
CA THR A 135 -28.00 -5.36 -1.56
C THR A 135 -27.15 -4.08 -1.48
N PRO A 136 -27.28 -3.15 -2.45
CA PRO A 136 -26.61 -1.87 -2.40
C PRO A 136 -27.05 -1.04 -1.19
N THR A 137 -26.09 -0.35 -0.56
CA THR A 137 -26.38 0.64 0.47
C THR A 137 -26.68 2.00 -0.16
N ALA A 138 -27.45 2.84 0.55
CA ALA A 138 -27.75 4.20 0.08
C ALA A 138 -26.51 5.13 0.10
N SER A 139 -25.59 4.86 1.02
CA SER A 139 -24.29 5.54 1.13
C SER A 139 -23.21 4.52 1.51
N PRO A 140 -22.00 4.62 0.96
CA PRO A 140 -20.91 3.74 1.35
C PRO A 140 -20.46 4.03 2.78
N PHE A 141 -20.05 2.99 3.50
CA PHE A 141 -19.31 3.11 4.76
C PHE A 141 -17.82 3.01 4.47
N GLU A 142 -17.04 3.99 4.93
CA GLU A 142 -15.61 4.07 4.64
C GLU A 142 -14.78 4.07 5.90
N PHE A 143 -13.68 3.33 5.89
CA PHE A 143 -12.72 3.32 6.98
C PHE A 143 -11.30 3.12 6.49
N ARG A 144 -10.34 3.59 7.30
CA ARG A 144 -8.91 3.45 6.99
C ARG A 144 -8.41 2.08 7.39
N VAL A 145 -7.55 1.52 6.54
CA VAL A 145 -6.78 0.31 6.83
C VAL A 145 -5.29 0.60 6.66
N MET A 146 -4.47 -0.04 7.48
CA MET A 146 -3.01 0.06 7.44
C MET A 146 -2.40 -1.33 7.49
N MET A 147 -1.49 -1.62 6.56
CA MET A 147 -0.77 -2.89 6.50
C MET A 147 0.73 -2.65 6.34
N HIS A 148 1.54 -3.47 6.98
CA HIS A 148 2.97 -3.51 6.75
C HIS A 148 3.35 -4.83 6.09
N VAL A 149 4.11 -4.75 4.99
CA VAL A 149 4.69 -5.92 4.33
C VAL A 149 6.16 -6.00 4.71
N GLY A 150 6.57 -7.12 5.30
CA GLY A 150 7.96 -7.43 5.64
C GLY A 150 8.83 -7.74 4.43
N ALA A 151 10.13 -7.81 4.63
CA ALA A 151 11.09 -8.21 3.59
C ALA A 151 10.86 -9.65 3.11
N ASP A 152 10.31 -10.52 3.96
CA ASP A 152 9.91 -11.89 3.63
C ASP A 152 8.51 -11.97 2.97
N GLY A 153 7.85 -10.84 2.78
CA GLY A 153 6.47 -10.76 2.29
C GLY A 153 5.40 -10.99 3.36
N SER A 154 5.78 -11.22 4.62
CA SER A 154 4.81 -11.33 5.71
C SER A 154 3.98 -10.04 5.81
N VAL A 155 2.66 -10.17 5.93
CA VAL A 155 1.75 -9.02 6.03
C VAL A 155 1.31 -8.89 7.48
N ARG A 156 1.30 -7.66 8.00
CA ARG A 156 0.82 -7.34 9.35
C ARG A 156 -0.20 -6.23 9.27
N LEU A 157 -1.37 -6.43 9.85
CA LEU A 157 -2.34 -5.37 10.09
C LEU A 157 -1.79 -4.43 11.16
N LEU A 158 -1.94 -3.13 10.96
CA LEU A 158 -1.52 -2.10 11.91
C LEU A 158 -2.71 -1.25 12.34
N ASN A 159 -2.76 -0.93 13.64
CA ASN A 159 -3.65 0.10 14.17
C ASN A 159 -3.03 1.51 14.01
N GLU A 160 -1.70 1.62 14.23
CA GLU A 160 -0.97 2.87 14.12
C GLU A 160 0.50 2.69 13.73
N ALA A 161 1.08 3.75 13.16
CA ALA A 161 2.51 3.86 12.85
C ALA A 161 2.98 5.31 12.97
N ILE A 162 4.21 5.50 13.44
CA ILE A 162 4.89 6.79 13.48
C ILE A 162 6.05 6.75 12.48
N GLN A 163 6.01 7.65 11.50
CA GLN A 163 7.06 7.80 10.49
C GLN A 163 8.09 8.83 10.95
N LEU A 164 9.34 8.37 11.01
CA LEU A 164 10.54 9.14 11.29
C LEU A 164 11.51 9.03 10.11
N TRP A 165 12.58 9.81 10.16
CA TRP A 165 13.65 9.83 9.17
C TRP A 165 14.97 9.45 9.82
N ARG A 166 15.76 8.64 9.11
CA ARG A 166 17.15 8.38 9.43
C ARG A 166 18.02 8.96 8.33
N ASP A 167 18.97 9.80 8.71
CA ASP A 167 19.93 10.36 7.78
C ASP A 167 20.81 9.27 7.17
N GLY A 168 21.21 9.49 5.92
CA GLY A 168 22.16 8.61 5.25
C GLY A 168 23.58 8.77 5.79
N THR A 169 24.41 7.76 5.56
CA THR A 169 25.84 7.77 5.87
C THR A 169 26.66 7.91 4.59
N THR A 170 27.87 8.44 4.70
CA THR A 170 28.84 8.49 3.61
C THR A 170 30.11 7.73 4.00
N LYS A 171 30.83 7.23 3.00
CA LYS A 171 32.16 6.66 3.16
C LYS A 171 33.12 7.23 2.10
N PRO A 172 34.43 7.24 2.35
CA PRO A 172 35.41 7.61 1.33
C PRO A 172 35.32 6.69 0.10
N ASP A 173 35.45 7.26 -1.10
CA ASP A 173 35.52 6.50 -2.34
C ASP A 173 36.79 5.61 -2.32
N PRO A 174 36.67 4.30 -2.60
CA PRO A 174 37.81 3.38 -2.65
C PRO A 174 38.90 3.80 -3.64
N ASN A 175 38.53 4.50 -4.71
CA ASN A 175 39.44 4.92 -5.79
C ASN A 175 39.95 6.36 -5.60
N ASN A 176 39.25 7.17 -4.81
CA ASN A 176 39.69 8.51 -4.45
C ASN A 176 39.21 8.89 -3.04
N PRO A 177 40.01 8.63 -1.99
CA PRO A 177 39.61 8.87 -0.60
C PRO A 177 39.25 10.32 -0.25
N GLU A 178 39.56 11.30 -1.11
CA GLU A 178 39.15 12.70 -0.95
C GLU A 178 37.67 12.95 -1.29
N ILE A 179 37.02 12.01 -2.01
CA ILE A 179 35.61 12.06 -2.38
C ILE A 179 34.80 11.20 -1.42
N GLN A 180 33.71 11.76 -0.87
CA GLN A 180 32.73 11.00 -0.09
C GLN A 180 31.64 10.47 -1.02
N ILE A 181 31.41 9.16 -0.99
CA ILE A 181 30.29 8.52 -1.67
C ILE A 181 29.23 8.09 -0.65
N VAL A 182 27.98 7.99 -1.09
CA VAL A 182 26.89 7.51 -0.23
C VAL A 182 27.18 6.06 0.16
N ASP A 183 27.16 5.79 1.46
CA ASP A 183 27.30 4.45 2.02
C ASP A 183 25.92 3.83 2.24
N THR A 184 25.09 4.48 3.05
CA THR A 184 23.68 4.14 3.23
C THR A 184 22.82 5.36 2.92
N PRO A 185 21.84 5.28 1.98
CA PRO A 185 20.92 6.39 1.75
C PRO A 185 20.07 6.71 2.98
N GLY A 186 19.63 7.97 3.08
CA GLY A 186 18.63 8.35 4.09
C GLY A 186 17.30 7.67 3.79
N ARG A 187 16.56 7.28 4.85
CA ARG A 187 15.31 6.52 4.70
C ARG A 187 14.29 6.80 5.78
N SER A 188 13.03 6.57 5.44
CA SER A 188 11.93 6.51 6.39
C SER A 188 12.10 5.31 7.32
N VAL A 189 11.82 5.52 8.61
CA VAL A 189 11.76 4.48 9.64
C VAL A 189 10.39 4.54 10.29
N LEU A 190 9.74 3.39 10.42
CA LEU A 190 8.42 3.26 11.00
C LEU A 190 8.54 2.71 12.41
N LEU A 191 7.84 3.34 13.35
CA LEU A 191 7.67 2.84 14.71
C LEU A 191 6.21 2.42 14.90
N THR A 192 6.00 1.18 15.31
CA THR A 192 4.69 0.64 15.69
C THR A 192 4.70 0.37 17.19
N PRO A 193 3.75 0.89 17.96
CA PRO A 193 3.64 0.57 19.37
C PRO A 193 3.30 -0.92 19.61
N PRO A 194 3.83 -1.51 20.68
CA PRO A 194 4.82 -0.94 21.60
C PRO A 194 6.21 -0.83 20.95
N VAL A 195 6.87 0.32 21.11
CA VAL A 195 8.19 0.57 20.52
C VAL A 195 9.27 -0.01 21.45
N PRO A 196 10.20 -0.85 20.94
CA PRO A 196 11.28 -1.41 21.76
C PRO A 196 12.15 -0.30 22.41
N PRO A 197 12.61 -0.46 23.67
CA PRO A 197 13.43 0.54 24.35
C PRO A 197 14.72 0.94 23.58
N SER A 198 15.33 -0.02 22.88
CA SER A 198 16.52 0.20 22.05
C SER A 198 16.27 1.15 20.88
N LEU A 199 15.04 1.19 20.36
CA LEU A 199 14.62 2.06 19.28
C LEU A 199 14.13 3.40 19.83
N MET A 200 13.49 3.39 21.00
CA MET A 200 13.07 4.60 21.70
C MET A 200 14.25 5.51 22.04
N GLY A 201 15.38 4.95 22.51
CA GLY A 201 16.60 5.72 22.80
C GLY A 201 17.25 6.39 21.58
N GLN A 202 16.86 6.00 20.36
CA GLN A 202 17.34 6.62 19.12
C GLN A 202 16.47 7.79 18.65
N VAL A 203 15.26 7.95 19.20
CA VAL A 203 14.34 9.03 18.83
C VAL A 203 14.92 10.38 19.28
N GLY A 204 14.98 11.33 18.36
CA GLY A 204 15.56 12.66 18.58
C GLY A 204 17.07 12.73 18.36
N THR A 205 17.78 11.60 18.26
CA THR A 205 19.22 11.56 17.98
C THR A 205 19.47 11.04 16.56
N VAL A 206 19.29 9.73 16.36
CA VAL A 206 19.48 9.04 15.07
C VAL A 206 18.20 9.05 14.25
N LEU A 207 17.05 8.88 14.92
CA LEU A 207 15.73 8.94 14.29
C LEU A 207 15.14 10.33 14.51
N LYS A 208 15.13 11.13 13.45
CA LYS A 208 14.69 12.52 13.47
C LYS A 208 13.31 12.65 12.83
N PRO A 209 12.56 13.72 13.13
CA PRO A 209 11.35 14.01 12.38
C PRO A 209 11.67 14.29 10.90
N GLY A 210 10.99 13.58 9.99
CA GLY A 210 11.25 13.67 8.54
C GLY A 210 10.51 14.80 7.82
N THR A 211 9.66 15.53 8.53
CA THR A 211 8.84 16.62 7.95
C THR A 211 8.92 17.87 8.82
N LEU A 212 8.72 19.03 8.21
CA LEU A 212 8.54 20.29 8.92
C LEU A 212 7.07 20.66 8.95
N ARG A 213 6.56 21.06 10.12
CA ARG A 213 5.26 21.67 10.30
C ARG A 213 5.46 22.99 11.05
N ASP A 214 5.03 24.09 10.43
CA ASP A 214 5.18 25.44 10.99
C ASP A 214 6.64 25.78 11.38
N GLY A 215 7.59 25.34 10.54
CA GLY A 215 9.03 25.54 10.76
C GLY A 215 9.64 24.65 11.86
N ARG A 216 8.88 23.74 12.46
CA ARG A 216 9.34 22.81 13.50
C ARG A 216 9.40 21.38 12.98
N PRO A 217 10.44 20.59 13.32
CA PRO A 217 10.49 19.17 13.02
C PRO A 217 9.29 18.43 13.61
N PHE A 218 8.57 17.67 12.78
CA PHE A 218 7.36 16.94 13.16
C PHE A 218 7.37 15.50 12.63
N ALA A 219 7.12 14.56 13.54
CA ALA A 219 6.99 13.14 13.21
C ALA A 219 5.54 12.86 12.79
N ARG A 220 5.34 12.12 11.70
CA ARG A 220 3.99 11.86 11.19
C ARG A 220 3.43 10.61 11.85
N ARG A 221 2.39 10.76 12.67
CA ARG A 221 1.57 9.63 13.13
C ARG A 221 0.46 9.35 12.12
N ILE A 222 0.29 8.09 11.78
CA ILE A 222 -0.80 7.57 10.96
C ILE A 222 -1.50 6.52 11.80
N SER A 223 -2.82 6.59 11.89
CA SER A 223 -3.63 5.64 12.67
C SER A 223 -4.98 5.42 12.02
N THR A 224 -5.65 4.33 12.43
CA THR A 224 -7.05 4.05 12.15
C THR A 224 -7.86 3.94 13.44
N ALA A 225 -9.16 4.22 13.34
CA ALA A 225 -10.14 4.04 14.41
C ALA A 225 -11.09 2.86 14.13
N ALA A 226 -10.90 2.15 13.02
CA ALA A 226 -11.81 1.10 12.58
C ALA A 226 -11.75 -0.16 13.46
N TYR A 227 -10.56 -0.45 13.98
CA TYR A 227 -10.26 -1.61 14.80
C TYR A 227 -9.13 -1.27 15.78
N SER A 228 -9.10 -1.94 16.91
CA SER A 228 -7.96 -2.04 17.83
C SER A 228 -7.19 -3.33 17.56
N LEU A 229 -6.00 -3.47 18.15
CA LEU A 229 -5.22 -4.69 18.12
C LEU A 229 -4.85 -5.08 19.55
N HIS A 230 -5.87 -5.34 20.37
CA HIS A 230 -5.72 -5.76 21.77
C HIS A 230 -6.40 -7.10 22.04
N ASP A 231 -5.84 -7.85 22.99
CA ASP A 231 -6.49 -9.03 23.55
C ASP A 231 -7.51 -8.64 24.64
N GLU A 232 -8.16 -9.64 25.22
CA GLU A 232 -9.11 -9.50 26.34
C GLU A 232 -8.53 -8.84 27.60
N ASN A 233 -7.21 -8.67 27.70
CA ASN A 233 -6.54 -8.01 28.82
C ASN A 233 -6.02 -6.61 28.43
N GLY A 234 -6.40 -6.11 27.25
CA GLY A 234 -5.94 -4.84 26.70
C GLY A 234 -4.47 -4.87 26.26
N GLN A 235 -3.85 -6.04 26.11
CA GLN A 235 -2.47 -6.17 25.66
C GLN A 235 -2.39 -6.20 24.13
N PRO A 236 -1.35 -5.61 23.51
CA PRO A 236 -1.17 -5.65 22.06
C PRO A 236 -1.10 -7.08 21.51
N ILE A 237 -1.89 -7.37 20.48
CA ILE A 237 -1.93 -8.68 19.80
C ILE A 237 -1.76 -8.52 18.28
N ALA A 238 -1.21 -9.55 17.63
CA ALA A 238 -1.28 -9.69 16.18
C ALA A 238 -2.46 -10.60 15.82
N PRO A 239 -3.39 -10.18 14.95
CA PRO A 239 -4.52 -11.01 14.56
C PRO A 239 -4.04 -12.21 13.74
N GLU A 240 -4.89 -13.22 13.62
CA GLU A 240 -4.62 -14.32 12.69
C GLU A 240 -4.69 -13.79 11.25
N MET A 241 -3.63 -14.01 10.49
CA MET A 241 -3.52 -13.54 9.11
C MET A 241 -3.01 -14.65 8.21
N THR A 242 -3.66 -14.84 7.07
CA THR A 242 -3.20 -15.73 6.03
C THR A 242 -3.05 -14.96 4.72
N ARG A 243 -2.06 -15.38 3.92
CA ARG A 243 -1.78 -14.80 2.61
C ARG A 243 -1.82 -15.90 1.56
N GLU A 244 -2.55 -15.66 0.49
CA GLU A 244 -2.55 -16.46 -0.74
C GLU A 244 -1.96 -15.59 -1.87
N GLY A 245 -0.96 -16.10 -2.60
CA GLY A 245 -0.28 -15.32 -3.64
C GLY A 245 0.56 -14.15 -3.11
N ASN A 246 0.87 -13.21 -4.00
CA ASN A 246 1.71 -12.04 -3.69
C ASN A 246 0.86 -10.82 -3.32
N PHE A 247 1.37 -9.98 -2.41
CA PHE A 247 0.68 -8.77 -2.00
C PHE A 247 0.61 -7.76 -3.18
N GLY A 248 -0.58 -7.24 -3.46
CA GLY A 248 -0.76 -6.24 -4.51
C GLY A 248 -0.67 -6.77 -5.94
N GLU A 249 -0.65 -8.09 -6.15
CA GLU A 249 -0.74 -8.72 -7.47
C GLU A 249 -2.13 -9.28 -7.70
N ASP A 250 -2.56 -9.33 -8.97
CA ASP A 250 -3.88 -9.82 -9.35
C ASP A 250 -4.14 -11.24 -8.81
N GLY A 251 -5.30 -11.41 -8.17
CA GLY A 251 -5.70 -12.68 -7.53
C GLY A 251 -5.06 -12.95 -6.17
N GLY A 252 -4.06 -12.16 -5.75
CA GLY A 252 -3.49 -12.24 -4.40
C GLY A 252 -4.53 -11.92 -3.33
N LYS A 253 -4.46 -12.59 -2.18
CA LYS A 253 -5.38 -12.40 -1.06
C LYS A 253 -4.68 -12.26 0.27
N VAL A 254 -5.20 -11.36 1.11
CA VAL A 254 -4.89 -11.28 2.53
C VAL A 254 -6.19 -11.49 3.30
N GLN A 255 -6.22 -12.53 4.13
CA GLN A 255 -7.33 -12.81 5.03
C GLN A 255 -6.90 -12.52 6.46
N ILE A 256 -7.81 -11.94 7.22
CA ILE A 256 -7.58 -11.53 8.60
C ILE A 256 -8.77 -11.95 9.43
N LEU A 257 -8.51 -12.66 10.52
CA LEU A 257 -9.49 -12.88 11.58
C LEU A 257 -9.08 -12.03 12.79
N LEU A 258 -9.88 -11.01 13.06
CA LEU A 258 -9.72 -10.14 14.21
C LEU A 258 -10.83 -10.40 15.22
N THR A 259 -10.45 -10.60 16.47
CA THR A 259 -11.37 -10.65 17.62
C THR A 259 -11.37 -9.30 18.30
N ILE A 260 -12.54 -8.65 18.38
CA ILE A 260 -12.75 -7.45 19.19
C ILE A 260 -13.49 -7.91 20.44
N HIS A 261 -12.76 -7.97 21.56
CA HIS A 261 -13.29 -8.44 22.82
C HIS A 261 -14.38 -7.49 23.37
N ASP A 262 -15.19 -7.99 24.29
CA ASP A 262 -16.28 -7.25 24.93
C ASP A 262 -15.81 -5.98 25.66
N ASN A 263 -14.60 -6.00 26.22
CA ASN A 263 -13.97 -4.90 26.93
C ASN A 263 -13.11 -3.98 26.04
N ASP A 264 -13.08 -4.25 24.74
CA ASP A 264 -12.27 -3.49 23.82
C ASP A 264 -12.80 -2.04 23.69
N PRO A 265 -11.93 -1.02 23.71
CA PRO A 265 -12.35 0.39 23.60
C PRO A 265 -13.09 0.74 22.30
N VAL A 266 -12.98 -0.05 21.23
CA VAL A 266 -13.72 0.15 19.98
C VAL A 266 -14.94 -0.75 19.82
N ASN A 267 -15.24 -1.60 20.81
CA ASN A 267 -16.46 -2.40 20.79
C ASN A 267 -17.70 -1.48 20.95
N PRO A 268 -18.65 -1.47 20.00
CA PRO A 268 -19.81 -0.57 20.05
C PRO A 268 -20.77 -0.89 21.21
N PHE A 269 -20.72 -2.09 21.78
CA PHE A 269 -21.51 -2.47 22.96
C PHE A 269 -20.82 -2.13 24.29
N HIS A 270 -19.56 -1.68 24.23
CA HIS A 270 -18.81 -1.28 25.40
C HIS A 270 -19.04 0.21 25.71
N HIS A 271 -20.00 0.50 26.57
CA HIS A 271 -20.34 1.87 26.94
C HIS A 271 -20.67 2.03 28.44
N GLN A 272 -20.12 3.07 29.05
CA GLN A 272 -20.18 3.28 30.50
C GLN A 272 -21.60 3.53 31.04
N PHE A 273 -22.49 4.10 30.23
CA PHE A 273 -23.70 4.76 30.73
C PHE A 273 -25.02 4.16 30.28
N HIS A 274 -25.04 3.25 29.29
CA HIS A 274 -26.30 2.72 28.80
C HIS A 274 -26.72 1.45 29.58
N PRO A 275 -27.92 1.44 30.22
CA PRO A 275 -28.30 0.46 31.24
C PRO A 275 -28.26 -1.02 30.80
N GLN A 276 -28.38 -1.30 29.50
CA GLN A 276 -28.43 -2.66 28.96
C GLN A 276 -27.04 -3.25 28.62
N HIS A 277 -25.99 -2.42 28.57
CA HIS A 277 -24.60 -2.88 28.39
C HIS A 277 -23.64 -2.04 29.26
N ARG A 278 -24.04 -1.84 30.52
CA ARG A 278 -23.25 -1.16 31.55
C ARG A 278 -22.09 -2.07 31.99
N TYR A 279 -21.00 -1.47 32.49
CA TYR A 279 -19.98 -2.17 33.28
C TYR A 279 -20.62 -2.99 34.40
N LEU A 280 -20.38 -4.29 34.36
CA LEU A 280 -20.81 -5.20 35.42
C LEU A 280 -20.03 -4.90 36.69
N GLU A 281 -20.67 -5.13 37.83
CA GLU A 281 -19.96 -5.14 39.10
C GLU A 281 -18.91 -6.28 39.06
N PRO A 282 -17.75 -6.14 39.71
CA PRO A 282 -16.74 -7.20 39.76
C PRO A 282 -17.36 -8.54 40.21
N GLY A 283 -17.32 -9.56 39.35
CA GLY A 283 -17.80 -10.92 39.65
C GLY A 283 -19.18 -11.29 39.07
N GLU A 284 -19.88 -10.37 38.38
CA GLU A 284 -21.08 -10.74 37.61
C GLU A 284 -20.69 -11.27 36.22
N PRO A 285 -21.24 -12.42 35.78
CA PRO A 285 -21.03 -12.91 34.42
C PRO A 285 -21.71 -11.94 33.45
N GLY A 286 -20.90 -11.36 32.57
CA GLY A 286 -21.37 -10.41 31.58
C GLY A 286 -21.98 -11.05 30.36
N PRO A 287 -22.87 -10.33 29.65
CA PRO A 287 -23.13 -10.66 28.26
C PRO A 287 -21.82 -10.53 27.47
N ASP A 288 -21.42 -11.61 26.81
CA ASP A 288 -20.26 -11.63 25.91
C ASP A 288 -20.66 -11.01 24.57
N TRP A 289 -20.20 -9.78 24.35
CA TRP A 289 -20.39 -9.02 23.12
C TRP A 289 -19.15 -9.05 22.23
N THR A 290 -18.34 -10.10 22.34
CA THR A 290 -17.18 -10.29 21.47
C THR A 290 -17.61 -10.33 20.01
N ILE A 291 -16.93 -9.53 19.19
CA ILE A 291 -17.14 -9.46 17.76
C ILE A 291 -16.01 -10.21 17.06
N LEU A 292 -16.37 -11.14 16.17
CA LEU A 292 -15.42 -11.75 15.26
C LEU A 292 -15.53 -11.07 13.90
N TRP A 293 -14.43 -10.47 13.45
CA TRP A 293 -14.34 -9.78 12.19
C TRP A 293 -13.41 -10.55 11.24
N ASN A 294 -14.02 -11.24 10.28
CA ASN A 294 -13.30 -11.85 9.17
C ASN A 294 -13.23 -10.86 8.02
N MET A 295 -12.03 -10.52 7.58
CA MET A 295 -11.76 -9.60 6.48
C MET A 295 -10.99 -10.32 5.38
N THR A 296 -11.39 -10.11 4.12
CA THR A 296 -10.67 -10.59 2.95
C THR A 296 -10.39 -9.42 2.01
N PHE A 297 -9.11 -9.22 1.73
CA PHE A 297 -8.61 -8.28 0.73
C PHE A 297 -8.15 -9.08 -0.48
N GLN A 298 -8.89 -9.01 -1.57
CA GLN A 298 -8.50 -9.63 -2.85
C GLN A 298 -7.99 -8.54 -3.79
N PHE A 299 -6.72 -8.62 -4.17
CA PHE A 299 -6.08 -7.68 -5.08
C PHE A 299 -6.48 -7.98 -6.53
N THR A 300 -6.56 -6.92 -7.34
CA THR A 300 -6.93 -6.98 -8.75
C THR A 300 -5.90 -6.26 -9.62
N SER A 301 -5.80 -6.63 -10.90
CA SER A 301 -4.95 -5.93 -11.89
C SER A 301 -5.40 -4.50 -12.16
N ASP A 302 -6.70 -4.23 -12.02
CA ASP A 302 -7.33 -2.96 -12.34
C ASP A 302 -8.08 -2.36 -11.15
N PRO A 303 -8.18 -1.03 -11.03
CA PRO A 303 -8.96 -0.38 -9.98
C PRO A 303 -10.45 -0.73 -10.09
N GLN A 304 -11.03 -1.26 -9.01
CA GLN A 304 -12.42 -1.74 -9.00
C GLN A 304 -13.45 -0.64 -8.74
N ASP A 305 -13.01 0.53 -8.33
CA ASP A 305 -13.84 1.73 -8.15
C ASP A 305 -13.98 2.56 -9.44
N GLY A 306 -13.41 2.09 -10.55
CA GLY A 306 -13.47 2.77 -11.85
C GLY A 306 -12.66 4.07 -11.91
N LEU A 307 -11.82 4.35 -10.91
CA LEU A 307 -10.99 5.56 -10.86
C LEU A 307 -9.56 5.23 -11.33
N PRO A 308 -9.20 5.39 -12.59
CA PRO A 308 -7.82 5.16 -13.02
C PRO A 308 -6.83 6.02 -12.21
N ALA A 309 -5.74 5.41 -11.75
CA ALA A 309 -4.80 6.07 -10.86
C ALA A 309 -3.35 5.77 -11.26
N VAL A 310 -2.52 6.82 -11.26
CA VAL A 310 -1.08 6.70 -11.52
C VAL A 310 -0.44 5.84 -10.43
N GLY A 311 0.35 4.86 -10.84
CA GLY A 311 1.06 3.98 -9.92
C GLY A 311 0.24 2.81 -9.38
N PHE A 312 -0.96 2.56 -9.92
CA PHE A 312 -1.70 1.32 -9.64
C PHE A 312 -0.87 0.10 -10.07
N GLY A 313 -0.78 -0.90 -9.21
CA GLY A 313 0.12 -2.05 -9.35
C GLY A 313 1.53 -1.83 -8.77
N ASP A 314 1.84 -0.66 -8.21
CA ASP A 314 3.18 -0.35 -7.68
C ASP A 314 3.16 0.45 -6.36
N THR A 315 2.91 1.75 -6.43
CA THR A 315 2.78 2.62 -5.25
C THR A 315 1.34 2.74 -4.77
N LEU A 316 0.41 2.26 -5.59
CA LEU A 316 -1.00 2.12 -5.28
C LEU A 316 -1.42 0.69 -5.65
N VAL A 317 -2.21 0.05 -4.80
CA VAL A 317 -2.85 -1.24 -5.08
C VAL A 317 -4.28 -1.18 -4.59
N GLY A 318 -5.12 -2.08 -5.07
CA GLY A 318 -6.51 -2.13 -4.64
C GLY A 318 -7.19 -3.40 -5.12
N GLY A 319 -8.47 -3.48 -4.85
CA GLY A 319 -9.28 -4.60 -5.28
C GLY A 319 -10.58 -4.70 -4.51
N ILE A 320 -11.04 -5.94 -4.32
CA ILE A 320 -12.32 -6.26 -3.69
C ILE A 320 -12.08 -6.52 -2.21
N PHE A 321 -12.91 -5.89 -1.37
CA PHE A 321 -12.96 -6.16 0.06
C PHE A 321 -14.25 -6.88 0.40
N GLU A 322 -14.14 -7.97 1.16
CA GLU A 322 -15.27 -8.69 1.74
C GLU A 322 -15.06 -8.82 3.24
N GLN A 323 -16.13 -8.71 4.01
CA GLN A 323 -16.11 -8.96 5.44
C GLN A 323 -17.29 -9.82 5.90
N GLY A 324 -17.07 -10.53 7.00
CA GLY A 324 -18.10 -11.14 7.83
C GLY A 324 -17.93 -10.69 9.28
N LEU A 325 -19.02 -10.22 9.88
CA LEU A 325 -19.08 -9.76 11.27
C LEU A 325 -20.04 -10.64 12.07
N ALA A 326 -19.52 -11.39 13.03
CA ALA A 326 -20.31 -12.12 14.01
C ALA A 326 -20.31 -11.38 15.36
N GLY A 327 -21.36 -11.55 16.17
CA GLY A 327 -21.49 -10.90 17.49
C GLY A 327 -22.24 -9.56 17.48
N LEU A 328 -22.43 -8.92 16.32
CA LEU A 328 -23.27 -7.72 16.18
C LEU A 328 -24.77 -8.02 16.08
N ALA A 329 -25.12 -9.18 15.53
CA ALA A 329 -26.47 -9.66 15.34
C ALA A 329 -26.52 -11.17 15.58
N LYS A 330 -27.73 -11.74 15.56
CA LYS A 330 -27.93 -13.19 15.71
C LYS A 330 -27.18 -13.98 14.64
N ASP A 331 -27.24 -13.51 13.40
CA ASP A 331 -26.61 -14.10 12.24
C ASP A 331 -25.44 -13.21 11.76
N VAL A 332 -24.50 -13.80 11.02
CA VAL A 332 -23.33 -13.08 10.51
C VAL A 332 -23.76 -12.04 9.49
N ILE A 333 -23.25 -10.81 9.66
CA ILE A 333 -23.42 -9.73 8.70
C ILE A 333 -22.25 -9.76 7.72
N TYR A 334 -22.56 -9.93 6.45
CA TYR A 334 -21.62 -9.88 5.35
C TYR A 334 -21.72 -8.54 4.63
N ALA A 335 -20.57 -7.92 4.38
CA ALA A 335 -20.51 -6.72 3.55
C ALA A 335 -19.39 -6.84 2.52
N LYS A 336 -19.55 -6.12 1.41
CA LYS A 336 -18.64 -6.12 0.28
C LYS A 336 -18.43 -4.71 -0.26
N GLY A 337 -17.29 -4.49 -0.87
CA GLY A 337 -16.97 -3.26 -1.55
C GLY A 337 -15.58 -3.30 -2.15
N THR A 338 -14.92 -2.15 -2.19
CA THR A 338 -13.59 -2.00 -2.77
C THR A 338 -12.61 -1.41 -1.77
N PHE A 339 -11.33 -1.63 -1.99
CA PHE A 339 -10.28 -0.99 -1.20
C PHE A 339 -9.16 -0.44 -2.08
N ARG A 340 -8.44 0.52 -1.51
CA ARG A 340 -7.19 1.06 -2.06
C ARG A 340 -6.16 1.21 -0.97
N LEU A 341 -4.92 0.90 -1.28
CA LEU A 341 -3.76 1.08 -0.42
C LEU A 341 -2.66 1.79 -1.20
N GLN A 342 -2.11 2.85 -0.63
CA GLN A 342 -0.97 3.57 -1.14
C GLN A 342 0.26 3.29 -0.27
N ARG A 343 1.42 3.09 -0.90
CA ARG A 343 2.69 2.99 -0.18
C ARG A 343 3.09 4.35 0.40
N ALA A 344 3.42 4.37 1.69
CA ALA A 344 3.65 5.59 2.50
C ALA A 344 5.10 6.09 2.53
#